data_AF-A0A8J5ICN2-F1
#
_entry.id   AF-A0A8J5ICN2-F1
#
_cell.length_a   1.000
_cell.length_b   1.000
_cell.length_c   1.000
_cell.angle_alpha   90.00
_cell.angle_beta   90.00
_cell.angle_gamma   90.00
#
_symmetry.space_group_name_H-M   'P 1'
#
loop_
_entity.id
_entity.type
_entity.pdbx_description
1 polymer ?
#
loop_
_entity_poly.entity_id
_entity_poly.type
_entity_poly.pdbx_seq_one_letter_code
_entity_poly.pdbx_strand_id
1 'polypeptide(L)' 'YQHLVYYTHPYHPELQPIELFWANIKGGIADDPAFNMAELQVKIDEGVEYLESDTWTNATRPRVRAKVFATGRRV' A
#
# COMPACT_ATOMS: atom_id res chain seq x y z
N TYR A 1 -18.57 15.95 9.20
CA TYR A 1 -19.11 16.39 7.89
C TYR A 1 -18.23 17.48 7.31
N GLN A 2 -17.22 17.10 6.50
CA GLN A 2 -16.38 17.93 5.59
C GLN A 2 -15.18 17.06 5.17
N HIS A 3 -15.45 15.96 4.47
CA HIS A 3 -14.38 15.07 4.01
C HIS A 3 -13.95 15.49 2.60
N LEU A 4 -12.66 15.74 2.43
CA LEU A 4 -12.05 15.94 1.12
C LEU A 4 -11.92 14.57 0.45
N VAL A 5 -12.49 14.44 -0.75
CA VAL A 5 -12.39 13.23 -1.56
C VAL A 5 -11.30 13.45 -2.60
N TYR A 6 -10.26 12.62 -2.54
CA TYR A 6 -9.16 12.66 -3.50
C TYR A 6 -9.49 11.79 -4.70
N TYR A 7 -9.34 12.34 -5.91
CA TYR A 7 -9.49 11.56 -7.13
C TYR A 7 -8.38 10.53 -7.25
N THR A 8 -8.75 9.27 -7.46
CA THR A 8 -7.85 8.18 -7.83
C THR A 8 -8.18 7.74 -9.25
N HIS A 9 -7.16 7.53 -10.07
CA HIS A 9 -7.37 7.13 -11.46
C HIS A 9 -7.96 5.71 -11.50
N PRO A 10 -8.99 5.44 -12.33
CA PRO A 10 -9.52 4.09 -12.49
C PRO A 10 -8.42 3.12 -12.97
N TYR A 11 -8.48 1.88 -12.49
CA TYR A 11 -7.57 0.77 -12.81
C TYR A 11 -6.10 0.95 -12.41
N HIS A 12 -5.83 1.83 -11.44
CA HIS A 12 -4.50 1.98 -10.85
C HIS A 12 -4.48 1.63 -9.35
N PRO A 13 -4.82 0.37 -8.97
CA PRO A 13 -4.81 -0.06 -7.57
C PRO A 13 -3.42 0.06 -6.93
N GLU A 14 -2.33 -0.01 -7.72
CA GLU A 14 -0.96 0.20 -7.26
C GLU A 14 -0.69 1.61 -6.73
N LEU A 15 -1.58 2.57 -7.06
CA LEU A 15 -1.51 3.95 -6.55
C LEU A 15 -2.35 4.15 -5.29
N GLN A 16 -3.10 3.13 -4.86
CA GLN A 16 -3.90 3.21 -3.64
C GLN A 16 -3.09 2.67 -2.45
N PRO A 17 -2.78 3.51 -1.44
CA PRO A 17 -1.97 3.08 -0.30
C PRO A 17 -2.53 1.87 0.46
N ILE A 18 -3.86 1.67 0.41
CA ILE A 18 -4.53 0.54 1.06
C ILE A 18 -4.14 -0.82 0.45
N GLU A 19 -3.77 -0.87 -0.83
CA GLU A 19 -3.29 -2.11 -1.46
C GLU A 19 -1.90 -2.50 -0.95
N LEU A 20 -1.02 -1.52 -0.69
CA LEU A 20 0.30 -1.75 -0.11
C LEU A 20 0.20 -2.25 1.34
N PHE A 21 -0.78 -1.74 2.09
CA PHE A 21 -1.11 -2.22 3.43
C PHE A 21 -1.53 -3.69 3.40
N TRP A 22 -2.49 -4.03 2.55
CA TRP A 22 -2.96 -5.41 2.43
C TRP A 22 -1.89 -6.36 1.90
N ALA A 23 -1.01 -5.91 1.01
CA ALA A 23 0.09 -6.73 0.51
C ALA A 23 1.04 -7.17 1.64
N ASN A 24 1.30 -6.32 2.62
CA ASN A 24 2.16 -6.65 3.75
C ASN A 24 1.52 -7.71 4.67
N ILE A 25 0.26 -7.49 5.07
CA ILE A 25 -0.50 -8.42 5.93
C ILE A 25 -0.64 -9.79 5.24
N LYS A 26 -1.03 -9.78 3.96
CA LYS A 26 -1.19 -11.02 3.19
C LYS A 26 0.13 -11.74 2.97
N GLY A 27 1.25 -11.02 2.90
CA GLY A 27 2.58 -11.61 2.87
C GLY A 27 2.86 -12.47 4.10
N GLY A 28 2.64 -11.92 5.30
CA GLY A 28 2.81 -12.68 6.54
C GLY A 28 1.87 -13.89 6.66
N ILE A 29 0.61 -13.74 6.22
CA ILE A 29 -0.35 -14.86 6.20
C ILE A 29 0.04 -15.91 5.15
N ALA A 30 0.64 -15.52 4.02
CA ALA A 30 1.10 -16.48 3.02
C ALA A 30 2.30 -17.31 3.52
N ASP A 31 3.17 -16.71 4.34
CA ASP A 31 4.30 -17.39 4.96
C ASP A 31 3.87 -18.37 6.07
N ASP A 32 2.80 -18.05 6.81
CA ASP A 32 2.17 -18.94 7.79
C ASP A 32 0.64 -19.00 7.61
N PRO A 33 0.14 -19.85 6.68
CA PRO A 33 -1.26 -19.90 6.29
C PRO A 33 -2.21 -20.30 7.42
N ALA A 34 -3.34 -19.61 7.52
CA ALA A 34 -4.42 -19.97 8.43
C ALA A 34 -5.16 -21.25 7.97
N PHE A 35 -5.52 -22.12 8.92
CA PHE A 35 -6.31 -23.32 8.64
C PHE A 35 -7.82 -23.09 8.67
N ASN A 36 -8.27 -22.03 9.35
CA ASN A 36 -9.68 -21.70 9.51
C ASN A 36 -9.91 -20.18 9.64
N MET A 37 -11.18 -19.78 9.59
CA MET A 37 -11.56 -18.37 9.63
C MET A 37 -11.26 -17.67 10.98
N ALA A 38 -11.29 -18.39 12.10
CA ALA A 38 -11.00 -17.80 13.40
C ALA A 38 -9.50 -17.48 13.51
N GLU A 39 -8.66 -18.40 13.06
CA GLU A 39 -7.21 -18.21 12.98
C GLU A 39 -6.84 -17.11 11.96
N LEU A 40 -7.53 -17.06 10.82
CA LEU A 40 -7.33 -15.99 9.84
C LEU A 40 -7.62 -14.61 10.44
N GLN A 41 -8.69 -14.49 11.24
CA GLN A 41 -9.01 -13.23 11.91
C GLN A 41 -7.90 -12.80 12.87
N VAL A 42 -7.40 -13.72 13.70
CA VAL A 42 -6.27 -13.46 14.61
C VAL A 42 -5.03 -12.98 13.84
N LYS A 43 -4.67 -13.67 12.75
CA LYS A 43 -3.51 -13.30 11.93
C LYS A 43 -3.67 -11.95 11.22
N ILE A 44 -4.89 -11.58 10.83
CA ILE A 44 -5.17 -10.24 10.32
C ILE A 44 -4.95 -9.22 11.43
N ASP A 45 -5.49 -9.44 12.62
CA ASP A 45 -5.37 -8.51 13.75
C ASP A 45 -3.90 -8.32 14.14
N GLU A 46 -3.13 -9.40 14.23
CA GLU A 46 -1.68 -9.39 14.47
C GLU A 46 -0.94 -8.65 13.35
N GLY A 47 -1.30 -8.89 12.08
CA GLY A 47 -0.70 -8.20 10.94
C GLY A 47 -0.98 -6.69 10.95
N VAL A 48 -2.17 -6.28 11.40
CA VAL A 48 -2.52 -4.86 11.57
C VAL A 48 -1.73 -4.24 12.72
N GLU A 49 -1.54 -4.96 13.84
CA GLU A 49 -0.77 -4.48 14.99
C GLU A 49 0.73 -4.38 14.69
N TYR A 50 1.27 -5.32 13.92
CA TYR A 50 2.68 -5.35 13.54
C TYR A 50 3.06 -4.27 12.51
N LEU A 51 2.08 -3.67 11.83
CA LEU A 51 2.35 -2.63 10.85
C LEU A 51 2.88 -1.35 11.51
N GLU A 52 4.21 -1.23 11.51
CA GLU A 52 4.91 -0.06 12.02
C GLU A 52 4.46 1.23 11.30
N SER A 53 4.42 2.34 12.05
CA SER A 53 4.07 3.68 11.55
C SER A 53 4.89 4.11 10.32
N ASP A 54 6.13 3.62 10.19
CA ASP A 54 6.98 3.90 9.03
C ASP A 54 6.48 3.22 7.76
N THR A 55 5.83 2.06 7.86
CA THR A 55 5.19 1.38 6.71
C THR A 55 4.02 2.21 6.19
N TRP A 56 3.23 2.77 7.11
CA TRP A 56 2.14 3.70 6.79
C TRP A 56 2.62 4.96 6.09
N THR A 57 3.62 5.64 6.66
CA THR A 57 4.11 6.92 6.11
C THR A 57 4.82 6.73 4.78
N ASN A 58 5.51 5.61 4.56
CA ASN A 58 6.16 5.31 3.28
C ASN A 58 5.16 4.93 2.17
N ALA A 59 4.04 4.27 2.51
CA ALA A 59 2.99 3.95 1.55
C ALA A 59 2.21 5.19 1.08
N THR A 60 2.05 6.20 1.94
CA THR A 60 1.32 7.44 1.62
C THR A 60 2.21 8.55 1.07
N ARG A 61 3.54 8.40 1.10
CA ARG A 61 4.46 9.38 0.51
C ARG A 61 4.24 9.42 -1.01
N PRO A 62 4.00 10.60 -1.60
CA PRO A 62 3.89 10.73 -3.04
C PRO A 62 5.16 10.18 -3.70
N ARG A 63 5.02 9.13 -4.52
CA ARG A 63 6.10 8.68 -5.39
C ARG A 63 6.25 9.68 -6.53
N VAL A 64 6.83 10.84 -6.25
CA VAL A 64 7.25 11.79 -7.28
C VAL A 64 8.40 11.12 -8.03
N ARG A 65 8.09 10.36 -9.08
CA ARG A 65 9.09 10.05 -10.09
C ARG A 65 9.38 11.36 -10.80
N ALA A 66 10.46 12.02 -10.41
CA ALA A 66 11.07 13.05 -11.24
C ALA A 66 11.44 12.39 -12.58
N LYS A 67 10.56 12.50 -13.58
CA LYS A 67 10.96 12.32 -14.97
C LYS A 67 11.79 13.55 -15.33
N VAL A 68 13.10 13.44 -15.11
CA VAL A 68 14.06 14.35 -15.77
C VAL A 68 14.00 13.99 -17.25
N PHE A 69 13.23 14.73 -18.03
CA PHE A 69 13.28 14.66 -19.49
C PHE A 69 14.59 15.29 -19.93
N ALA A 70 15.61 14.45 -20.15
CA ALA A 70 16.83 14.85 -20.84
C ALA A 70 16.49 15.15 -22.31
N THR A 71 16.08 16.38 -22.59
CA THR A 71 15.87 16.84 -23.98
C THR A 71 17.17 17.43 -24.49
N GLY A 72 18.08 16.54 -24.87
CA GLY A 72 19.27 16.88 -25.63
C GLY A 72 19.02 16.65 -27.12
N ARG A 73 18.75 17.72 -27.89
CA ARG A 73 19.23 17.87 -29.27
C ARG A 73 19.02 19.30 -29.76
N ARG A 74 20.12 20.05 -29.90
CA ARG A 74 20.25 21.07 -30.94
C ARG A 74 20.79 20.35 -32.18
N VAL A 75 20.07 20.47 -33.28
CA VAL A 75 20.64 20.59 -34.64
C VAL A 75 19.91 21.73 -35.31
#